data_AF-A0A5P8NDW7-F1
#
_entry.id   AF-A0A5P8NDW7-F1
#
_cell.length_a   1.000
_cell.length_b   1.000
_cell.length_c   1.000
_cell.angle_alpha   90.00
_cell.angle_beta   90.00
_cell.angle_gamma   90.00
#
_symmetry.space_group_name_H-M   'P 1'
#
loop_
_entity.id
_entity.type
_entity.pdbx_description
1 polymer ?
#
loop_
_entity_poly.entity_id
_entity_poly.type
_entity_poly.pdbx_seq_one_letter_code
_entity_poly.pdbx_strand_id
1 'polypeptide(L)'
;MNEEIIEIDSLGSSNNEIIDMMSNPEMIEIMSRLGTVWLILNILFLSAFLLKAWGLYNINKNLGEPYPWLAWIPVFQIYSFVKAAGKDAIWILWLILGFIALIIPGIVITVILCHEISKRTGRGAWSTLGIFFIPAIMLPIIGYKLEEKKNIENNTKKEIKKEEEL
;
A
#
# COMPACT_ATOMS: atom_id res chain seq x y z
N MET A 1 38.03 27.59 32.16
CA MET A 1 39.28 26.82 31.99
C MET A 1 39.17 25.44 32.61
N ASN A 2 38.92 25.28 33.92
CA ASN A 2 38.80 23.93 34.52
C ASN A 2 37.55 23.15 34.07
N GLU A 3 36.38 23.80 33.94
CA GLU A 3 35.15 23.13 33.47
C GLU A 3 35.24 22.65 32.02
N GLU A 4 35.85 23.46 31.14
CA GLU A 4 36.06 23.15 29.73
C GLU A 4 37.01 21.95 29.53
N ILE A 5 38.05 21.84 30.37
CA ILE A 5 38.99 20.69 30.33
C ILE A 5 38.29 19.41 30.81
N ILE A 6 37.46 19.48 31.84
CA ILE A 6 36.67 18.33 32.34
C ILE A 6 35.66 17.85 31.29
N GLU A 7 35.03 18.78 30.58
CA GLU A 7 34.09 18.46 29.50
C GLU A 7 34.81 17.76 28.33
N ILE A 8 35.98 18.27 27.90
CA ILE A 8 36.79 17.67 26.83
C ILE A 8 37.25 16.25 27.17
N ASP A 9 37.70 16.01 28.40
CA ASP A 9 38.11 14.67 28.86
C ASP A 9 36.92 13.70 28.93
N SER A 10 35.75 14.17 29.39
CA SER A 10 34.53 13.35 29.43
C SER A 10 34.06 12.94 28.03
N LEU A 11 34.16 13.87 27.06
CA LEU A 11 33.84 13.62 25.66
C LEU A 11 34.84 12.65 25.03
N GLY A 12 36.14 12.79 25.34
CA GLY A 12 37.17 11.86 24.90
C GLY A 12 36.94 10.44 25.41
N SER A 13 36.62 10.28 26.70
CA SER A 13 36.32 8.98 27.31
C SER A 13 35.09 8.31 26.67
N SER A 14 34.00 9.06 26.52
CA SER A 14 32.76 8.58 25.89
C SER A 14 32.97 8.13 24.44
N ASN A 15 33.75 8.90 23.65
CA ASN A 15 34.06 8.54 22.27
C ASN A 15 34.89 7.25 22.17
N ASN A 16 35.83 7.04 23.09
CA ASN A 16 36.67 5.84 23.11
C ASN A 16 35.86 4.58 23.45
N GLU A 17 34.92 4.65 24.40
CA GLU A 17 34.02 3.54 24.73
C GLU A 17 33.12 3.17 23.56
N ILE A 18 32.61 4.16 22.83
CA ILE A 18 31.80 3.93 21.63
C ILE A 18 32.64 3.29 20.52
N ILE A 19 33.89 3.74 20.32
CA ILE A 19 34.80 3.18 19.32
C ILE A 19 35.15 1.72 19.66
N ASP A 20 35.41 1.41 20.93
CA ASP A 20 35.64 0.04 21.40
C ASP A 20 34.39 -0.84 21.21
N MET A 21 33.20 -0.30 21.48
CA MET A 21 31.94 -1.02 21.25
C MET A 21 31.67 -1.27 19.77
N MET A 22 31.96 -0.31 18.88
CA MET A 22 31.79 -0.47 17.42
C MET A 22 32.85 -1.36 16.78
N SER A 23 34.03 -1.47 17.41
CA SER A 23 35.12 -2.33 16.94
C SER A 23 35.00 -3.77 17.44
N ASN A 24 34.08 -4.04 18.37
CA ASN A 24 33.80 -5.39 18.85
C ASN A 24 33.25 -6.27 17.69
N PRO A 25 33.89 -7.42 17.37
CA PRO A 25 33.43 -8.30 16.30
C PRO A 25 31.99 -8.79 16.46
N GLU A 26 31.51 -9.02 17.70
CA GLU A 26 30.12 -9.41 17.95
C GLU A 26 29.14 -8.29 17.60
N MET A 27 29.49 -7.03 17.92
CA MET A 27 28.67 -5.86 17.59
C MET A 27 28.61 -5.62 16.09
N ILE A 28 29.73 -5.81 15.37
CA ILE A 28 29.78 -5.72 13.90
C ILE A 28 28.86 -6.76 13.27
N GLU A 29 28.88 -8.01 13.75
CA GLU A 29 28.01 -9.07 13.24
C GLU A 29 26.52 -8.74 13.47
N ILE A 30 26.15 -8.32 14.69
CA ILE A 30 24.76 -7.97 15.03
C ILE A 30 24.27 -6.80 14.17
N MET A 31 25.06 -5.74 14.01
CA MET A 31 24.71 -4.58 13.18
C MET A 31 24.55 -4.95 11.70
N SER A 32 25.43 -5.81 11.18
CA SER A 32 25.33 -6.34 9.81
C SER A 32 24.06 -7.17 9.60
N ARG A 33 23.71 -8.02 10.57
CA ARG A 33 22.47 -8.82 10.53
C ARG A 33 21.23 -7.94 10.59
N LEU A 34 21.21 -6.94 11.47
CA LEU A 34 20.11 -5.98 11.57
C LEU A 34 19.95 -5.19 10.26
N GLY A 35 21.04 -4.71 9.68
CA GLY A 35 21.03 -4.02 8.39
C GLY A 35 20.50 -4.89 7.25
N THR A 36 20.91 -6.16 7.20
CA THR A 36 20.44 -7.12 6.20
C THR A 36 18.95 -7.41 6.35
N VAL A 37 18.46 -7.65 7.57
CA VAL A 37 17.03 -7.85 7.85
C VAL A 37 16.23 -6.61 7.48
N TRP A 38 16.73 -5.42 7.82
CA TRP A 38 16.07 -4.16 7.50
C TRP A 38 15.93 -3.94 5.98
N LEU A 39 16.96 -4.29 5.20
CA LEU A 39 16.91 -4.22 3.73
C LEU A 39 15.89 -5.20 3.15
N ILE A 40 15.86 -6.45 3.62
CA ILE A 40 14.90 -7.46 3.16
C ILE A 40 13.46 -7.01 3.43
N LEU A 41 13.20 -6.49 4.63
CA LEU A 41 11.89 -5.97 5.00
C LEU A 41 11.48 -4.77 4.15
N ASN A 42 12.41 -3.85 3.84
CA ASN A 42 12.14 -2.73 2.95
C ASN A 42 11.78 -3.17 1.52
N ILE A 43 12.50 -4.15 0.98
CA ILE A 43 12.23 -4.70 -0.36
C ILE A 43 10.85 -5.36 -0.39
N LEU A 44 10.52 -6.15 0.64
CA LEU A 44 9.22 -6.81 0.75
C LEU A 44 8.08 -5.80 0.89
N PHE A 45 8.28 -4.76 1.69
CA PHE A 45 7.31 -3.68 1.85
C PHE A 45 7.09 -2.91 0.54
N LEU A 46 8.16 -2.57 -0.18
CA LEU A 46 8.10 -1.88 -1.46
C LEU A 46 7.40 -2.75 -2.52
N SER A 47 7.71 -4.04 -2.57
CA SER A 47 7.03 -5.01 -3.45
C SER A 47 5.53 -5.08 -3.17
N ALA A 48 5.14 -5.22 -1.90
CA ALA A 48 3.73 -5.27 -1.51
C ALA A 48 2.99 -3.96 -1.85
N PHE A 49 3.66 -2.81 -1.68
CA PHE A 49 3.13 -1.51 -2.07
C PHE A 49 2.88 -1.41 -3.57
N LEU A 50 3.85 -1.82 -4.40
CA LEU A 50 3.73 -1.80 -5.86
C LEU A 50 2.60 -2.71 -6.35
N LEU A 51 2.47 -3.92 -5.79
CA LEU A 51 1.38 -4.83 -6.11
C LEU A 51 0.02 -4.22 -5.77
N LYS A 52 -0.13 -3.69 -4.55
CA LYS A 52 -1.36 -3.01 -4.12
C LYS A 52 -1.72 -1.84 -5.05
N ALA A 53 -0.75 -0.98 -5.36
CA ALA A 53 -0.93 0.18 -6.23
C ALA A 53 -1.36 -0.25 -7.64
N TRP A 54 -0.70 -1.25 -8.21
CA TRP A 54 -1.02 -1.79 -9.53
C TRP A 54 -2.44 -2.39 -9.58
N GLY A 55 -2.81 -3.17 -8.57
CA GLY A 55 -4.16 -3.73 -8.48
C GLY A 55 -5.24 -2.65 -8.41
N LEU A 56 -5.02 -1.61 -7.61
CA LEU A 56 -5.95 -0.50 -7.45
C LEU A 56 -6.03 0.38 -8.71
N TYR A 57 -4.89 0.58 -9.39
CA TYR A 57 -4.82 1.24 -10.70
C TYR A 57 -5.71 0.51 -11.73
N ASN A 58 -5.55 -0.82 -11.84
CA ASN A 58 -6.33 -1.61 -12.79
C ASN A 58 -7.83 -1.61 -12.44
N ILE A 59 -8.18 -1.69 -11.16
CA ILE A 59 -9.58 -1.58 -10.74
C ILE A 59 -10.16 -0.23 -11.19
N ASN A 60 -9.50 0.89 -10.88
CA ASN A 60 -10.00 2.22 -11.20
C ASN A 60 -10.04 2.50 -12.71
N LYS A 61 -9.02 2.08 -13.45
CA LYS A 61 -8.97 2.15 -14.93
C LYS A 61 -10.16 1.39 -15.53
N ASN A 62 -10.42 0.18 -15.03
CA ASN A 62 -11.51 -0.64 -15.52
C ASN A 62 -12.88 -0.24 -14.95
N LEU A 63 -12.96 0.58 -13.92
CA LEU A 63 -14.21 1.18 -13.46
C LEU A 63 -14.52 2.52 -14.14
N GLY A 64 -13.61 3.04 -14.98
CA GLY A 64 -13.81 4.28 -15.73
C GLY A 64 -13.56 5.54 -14.90
N GLU A 65 -12.81 5.43 -13.80
CA GLU A 65 -12.45 6.60 -12.98
C GLU A 65 -11.48 7.51 -13.75
N PRO A 66 -11.59 8.85 -13.59
CA PRO A 66 -10.80 9.81 -14.37
C PRO A 66 -9.30 9.80 -14.05
N TYR A 67 -8.92 9.44 -12.83
CA TYR A 67 -7.53 9.52 -12.35
C TYR A 67 -7.04 8.20 -11.73
N PRO A 68 -6.95 7.11 -12.51
CA PRO A 68 -6.56 5.79 -11.99
C PRO A 68 -5.10 5.75 -11.54
N TRP A 69 -4.24 6.59 -12.12
CA TRP A 69 -2.82 6.69 -11.83
C TRP A 69 -2.51 7.19 -10.40
N LEU A 70 -3.49 7.83 -9.73
CA LEU A 70 -3.35 8.25 -8.33
C LEU A 70 -3.11 7.08 -7.37
N ALA A 71 -3.37 5.84 -7.80
CA ALA A 71 -3.12 4.63 -7.01
C ALA A 71 -1.64 4.41 -6.67
N TRP A 72 -0.72 4.99 -7.45
CA TRP A 72 0.73 4.88 -7.27
C TRP A 72 1.28 5.84 -6.22
N ILE A 73 0.57 6.93 -5.92
CA ILE A 73 1.02 7.91 -4.93
C ILE A 73 0.49 7.46 -3.57
N PRO A 74 1.34 7.20 -2.56
CA PRO A 74 0.89 6.71 -1.25
C PRO A 74 -0.19 7.59 -0.61
N VAL A 75 -0.03 8.91 -0.70
CA VAL A 75 -0.98 9.89 -0.13
C VAL A 75 -2.34 9.83 -0.83
N PHE A 76 -2.37 9.70 -2.15
CA PHE A 76 -3.61 9.59 -2.93
C PHE A 76 -4.13 8.15 -3.08
N GLN A 77 -3.44 7.18 -2.50
CA GLN A 77 -3.87 5.78 -2.55
C GLN A 77 -5.20 5.59 -1.79
N ILE A 78 -5.45 6.38 -0.74
CA ILE A 78 -6.73 6.42 -0.03
C ILE A 78 -7.85 6.91 -0.96
N TYR A 79 -7.59 7.97 -1.72
CA TYR A 79 -8.55 8.48 -2.72
C TYR A 79 -8.89 7.39 -3.74
N SER A 80 -7.86 6.73 -4.28
CA SER A 80 -8.03 5.65 -5.25
C SER A 80 -8.81 4.47 -4.66
N PHE A 81 -8.68 4.21 -3.37
CA PHE A 81 -9.39 3.13 -2.68
C PHE A 81 -10.87 3.45 -2.50
N VAL A 82 -11.19 4.68 -2.08
CA VAL A 82 -12.57 5.17 -1.97
C VAL A 82 -13.25 5.23 -3.34
N LYS A 83 -12.53 5.66 -4.38
CA LYS A 83 -13.04 5.65 -5.75
C LYS A 83 -13.24 4.25 -6.32
N ALA A 84 -12.37 3.29 -5.99
CA ALA A 84 -12.62 1.88 -6.30
C ALA A 84 -13.91 1.37 -5.65
N ALA A 85 -14.28 1.88 -4.47
CA ALA A 85 -15.54 1.56 -3.79
C ALA A 85 -16.77 2.31 -4.35
N GLY A 86 -16.58 3.32 -5.21
CA GLY A 86 -17.66 4.09 -5.82
C GLY A 86 -18.31 5.08 -4.87
N LYS A 87 -17.56 5.51 -3.85
CA LYS A 87 -18.01 6.49 -2.85
C LYS A 87 -17.41 7.87 -3.12
N ASP A 88 -18.04 8.89 -2.55
CA ASP A 88 -17.61 10.28 -2.69
C ASP A 88 -16.34 10.59 -1.88
N ALA A 89 -15.65 11.67 -2.25
CA ALA A 89 -14.45 12.12 -1.56
C ALA A 89 -14.66 12.44 -0.07
N ILE A 90 -15.90 12.68 0.36
CA ILE A 90 -16.26 12.87 1.77
C ILE A 90 -15.88 11.63 2.60
N TRP A 91 -15.97 10.42 2.04
CA TRP A 91 -15.58 9.19 2.74
C TRP A 91 -14.09 9.15 3.08
N ILE A 92 -13.25 9.90 2.36
CA ILE A 92 -11.83 10.05 2.68
C ILE A 92 -11.68 10.78 4.01
N LEU A 93 -12.46 11.84 4.24
CA LEU A 93 -12.44 12.59 5.49
C LEU A 93 -12.88 11.70 6.67
N TRP A 94 -13.91 10.88 6.47
CA TRP A 94 -14.37 9.92 7.47
C TRP A 94 -13.31 8.84 7.78
N LEU A 95 -12.58 8.38 6.77
CA LEU A 95 -11.51 7.40 6.95
C LEU A 95 -10.31 8.01 7.69
N ILE A 96 -9.93 9.24 7.35
CA ILE A 96 -8.88 10.00 8.05
C ILE A 96 -9.28 10.26 9.51
N LEU A 97 -10.53 10.68 9.75
CA LEU A 97 -11.04 10.93 11.09
C LEU A 97 -11.11 9.63 11.91
N GLY A 98 -11.47 8.51 11.29
CA GLY A 98 -11.40 7.20 11.93
C GLY A 98 -9.96 6.82 12.34
N PHE A 99 -8.96 7.10 11.51
CA PHE A 99 -7.57 6.83 11.87
C PHE A 99 -7.03 7.71 13.01
N ILE A 100 -7.47 8.97 13.07
CA ILE A 100 -6.96 9.96 14.05
C ILE A 100 -7.73 9.93 15.37
N ALA A 101 -9.06 9.80 15.33
CA ALA A 101 -9.91 10.00 16.50
C ALA A 101 -10.38 8.69 17.14
N LEU A 102 -10.58 7.60 16.37
CA LEU A 102 -11.21 6.40 16.92
C LEU A 102 -10.99 5.14 16.04
N ILE A 103 -10.24 4.17 16.57
CA ILE A 103 -9.83 2.94 15.85
C ILE A 103 -11.04 2.11 15.36
N ILE A 104 -12.09 1.98 16.18
CA ILE A 104 -13.26 1.13 15.90
C ILE A 104 -14.02 1.58 14.63
N PRO A 105 -14.49 2.84 14.50
CA PRO A 105 -15.17 3.29 13.28
C PRO A 105 -14.26 3.29 12.07
N GLY A 106 -12.94 3.49 12.23
CA GLY A 106 -11.98 3.35 11.12
C GLY A 106 -12.00 1.95 10.49
N ILE A 107 -12.04 0.91 11.33
CA ILE A 107 -12.14 -0.49 10.87
C ILE A 107 -13.48 -0.71 10.13
N VAL A 108 -14.60 -0.25 10.71
CA VAL A 108 -15.93 -0.42 10.11
C VAL A 108 -16.01 0.25 8.73
N ILE A 109 -15.53 1.49 8.60
CA ILE A 109 -15.51 2.21 7.32
C ILE A 109 -14.66 1.45 6.29
N THR A 110 -13.51 0.92 6.71
CA THR A 110 -12.64 0.14 5.83
C THR A 110 -13.33 -1.13 5.33
N VAL A 111 -14.01 -1.87 6.20
CA VAL A 111 -14.79 -3.06 5.82
C VAL A 111 -15.92 -2.71 4.85
N ILE A 112 -16.63 -1.60 5.09
CA ILE A 112 -17.68 -1.11 4.16
C ILE A 112 -17.08 -0.83 2.78
N LEU A 113 -15.94 -0.12 2.70
CA LEU A 113 -15.28 0.17 1.44
C LEU A 113 -14.82 -1.11 0.73
N CYS A 114 -14.23 -2.07 1.45
CA CYS A 114 -13.87 -3.39 0.90
C CYS A 114 -15.09 -4.14 0.36
N HIS A 115 -16.23 -4.03 1.04
CA HIS A 115 -17.46 -4.68 0.65
C HIS A 115 -18.03 -4.08 -0.63
N GLU A 116 -18.02 -2.75 -0.74
CA GLU A 116 -18.49 -2.03 -1.92
C GLU A 116 -17.57 -2.26 -3.14
N ILE A 117 -16.24 -2.31 -2.95
CA ILE A 117 -15.30 -2.72 -4.00
C ILE A 117 -15.64 -4.12 -4.50
N SER A 118 -15.90 -5.06 -3.59
CA SER A 118 -16.29 -6.44 -3.95
C SER A 118 -17.59 -6.47 -4.75
N LYS A 119 -18.62 -5.74 -4.34
CA LYS A 119 -19.89 -5.67 -5.07
C LYS A 119 -19.72 -5.07 -6.47
N ARG A 120 -19.02 -3.93 -6.59
CA ARG A 120 -18.78 -3.27 -7.89
C ARG A 120 -18.00 -4.14 -8.85
N THR A 121 -17.09 -4.96 -8.32
CA THR A 121 -16.30 -5.90 -9.12
C THR A 121 -17.03 -7.23 -9.36
N GLY A 122 -18.28 -7.38 -8.89
CA GLY A 122 -19.13 -8.56 -9.10
C GLY A 122 -18.71 -9.77 -8.28
N ARG A 123 -18.09 -9.58 -7.11
CA ARG A 123 -17.52 -10.64 -6.28
C ARG A 123 -18.19 -10.75 -4.91
N GLY A 124 -18.20 -11.97 -4.36
CA GLY A 124 -18.82 -12.31 -3.08
C GLY A 124 -17.99 -11.94 -1.85
N ALA A 125 -18.54 -12.23 -0.66
CA ALA A 125 -18.00 -11.85 0.65
C ALA A 125 -16.53 -12.28 0.90
N TRP A 126 -16.09 -13.39 0.30
CA TRP A 126 -14.69 -13.84 0.38
C TRP A 126 -13.69 -12.81 -0.17
N SER A 127 -14.08 -12.07 -1.21
CA SER A 127 -13.23 -11.01 -1.76
C SER A 127 -13.15 -9.81 -0.80
N THR A 128 -14.24 -9.49 -0.09
CA THR A 128 -14.23 -8.46 0.97
C THR A 128 -13.25 -8.80 2.09
N LEU A 129 -13.32 -10.03 2.63
CA LEU A 129 -12.40 -10.50 3.66
C LEU A 129 -10.95 -10.51 3.14
N GLY A 130 -10.74 -10.98 1.91
CA GLY A 130 -9.41 -11.02 1.30
C GLY A 130 -8.78 -9.64 1.12
N ILE A 131 -9.56 -8.62 0.71
CA ILE A 131 -9.05 -7.24 0.60
C ILE A 131 -8.72 -6.69 1.99
N PHE A 132 -9.50 -7.03 3.02
CA PHE A 132 -9.28 -6.54 4.38
C PHE A 132 -8.02 -7.13 5.02
N PHE A 133 -7.82 -8.45 4.95
CA PHE A 133 -6.67 -9.11 5.56
C PHE A 133 -5.40 -9.05 4.69
N ILE A 134 -5.55 -9.16 3.35
CA ILE A 134 -4.42 -9.29 2.41
C ILE A 134 -4.67 -8.41 1.17
N PRO A 135 -4.70 -7.07 1.32
CA PRO A 135 -4.99 -6.15 0.21
C PRO A 135 -3.95 -6.22 -0.91
N ALA A 136 -2.67 -6.47 -0.56
CA ALA A 136 -1.56 -6.45 -1.51
C ALA A 136 -1.67 -7.54 -2.60
N ILE A 137 -2.35 -8.65 -2.31
CA ILE A 137 -2.52 -9.77 -3.24
C ILE A 137 -3.93 -9.76 -3.82
N MET A 138 -4.94 -9.52 -2.98
CA MET A 138 -6.32 -9.61 -3.42
C MET A 138 -6.67 -8.52 -4.45
N LEU A 139 -6.25 -7.27 -4.23
CA LEU A 139 -6.51 -6.16 -5.16
C LEU A 139 -5.95 -6.40 -6.58
N PRO A 140 -4.68 -6.83 -6.77
CA PRO A 140 -4.18 -7.25 -8.08
C PRO A 140 -5.03 -8.31 -8.76
N ILE A 141 -5.41 -9.36 -8.02
CA ILE A 141 -6.26 -10.44 -8.55
C ILE A 141 -7.63 -9.89 -8.97
N ILE A 142 -8.15 -8.89 -8.26
CA ILE A 142 -9.38 -8.19 -8.66
C ILE A 142 -9.18 -7.40 -9.94
N GLY A 143 -8.16 -6.55 -9.98
CA GLY A 143 -7.84 -5.72 -11.13
C GLY A 143 -7.62 -6.52 -12.40
N TYR A 144 -6.85 -7.61 -12.33
CA TYR A 144 -6.52 -8.45 -13.48
C TYR A 144 -7.76 -9.11 -14.10
N LYS A 145 -8.59 -9.80 -13.32
CA LYS A 145 -9.80 -10.44 -13.90
C LYS A 145 -10.80 -9.41 -14.44
N LEU A 146 -10.82 -8.21 -13.87
CA LEU A 146 -11.68 -7.14 -14.38
C LEU A 146 -11.18 -6.63 -15.74
N GLU A 147 -9.86 -6.53 -15.92
CA GLU A 147 -9.23 -6.20 -17.21
C GLU A 147 -9.50 -7.29 -18.25
N GLU A 148 -9.35 -8.56 -17.87
CA GLU A 148 -9.67 -9.71 -18.72
C GLU A 148 -11.12 -9.67 -19.21
N LYS A 149 -12.09 -9.48 -18.29
CA LYS A 149 -13.52 -9.38 -18.64
C LYS A 149 -13.77 -8.25 -19.65
N LYS A 150 -13.17 -7.08 -19.45
CA LYS A 150 -13.31 -5.94 -20.37
C LYS A 150 -12.69 -6.19 -21.73
N ASN A 151 -11.54 -6.87 -21.77
CA ASN A 151 -10.88 -7.20 -23.04
C ASN A 151 -11.72 -8.17 -23.87
N ILE A 152 -12.33 -9.17 -23.23
CA ILE A 152 -13.28 -10.08 -23.90
C ILE A 152 -14.46 -9.28 -24.47
N GLU A 153 -15.10 -8.44 -23.67
CA GLU A 153 -16.24 -7.62 -24.12
C GLU A 153 -15.88 -6.71 -25.31
N ASN A 154 -14.71 -6.08 -25.28
CA ASN A 154 -14.23 -5.23 -26.37
C ASN A 154 -13.93 -6.02 -27.64
N ASN A 155 -13.42 -7.25 -27.53
CA ASN A 155 -13.17 -8.11 -28.67
C ASN A 155 -14.47 -8.61 -29.30
N THR A 156 -15.44 -9.04 -28.49
CA THR A 156 -16.77 -9.44 -28.97
C THR A 156 -17.47 -8.28 -29.70
N LYS A 157 -17.41 -7.06 -29.15
CA LYS A 157 -17.97 -5.87 -29.82
C LYS A 157 -17.29 -5.57 -31.17
N LYS A 158 -15.99 -5.79 -31.28
CA LYS A 158 -15.24 -5.62 -32.54
C LYS A 158 -15.62 -6.69 -33.57
N GLU A 159 -15.88 -7.91 -33.14
CA GLU A 159 -16.32 -9.00 -34.03
C GLU A 159 -17.72 -8.74 -34.58
N ILE A 160 -18.69 -8.39 -33.72
CA ILE A 160 -20.06 -8.04 -34.14
C ILE A 160 -20.05 -6.89 -35.15
N LYS A 161 -19.26 -5.83 -34.89
CA LYS A 161 -19.17 -4.69 -35.79
C LYS A 161 -18.60 -5.06 -37.17
N LYS A 162 -17.67 -6.02 -37.23
CA LYS A 162 -17.12 -6.50 -38.51
C LYS A 162 -18.15 -7.30 -39.31
N GLU A 163 -19.00 -8.07 -38.63
CA GLU A 163 -20.10 -8.81 -39.27
C GLU A 163 -21.18 -7.87 -39.80
N GLU A 164 -21.46 -6.76 -39.13
CA GLU A 164 -22.40 -5.72 -39.60
C GLU A 164 -21.91 -4.92 -40.82
N GLU A 165 -20.59 -4.89 -41.04
CA GLU A 165 -19.94 -4.17 -42.14
C GLU A 165 -19.75 -5.03 -43.42
N LEU A 166 -20.16 -6.32 -43.38
CA LEU A 166 -20.07 -7.32 -44.47
C LEU A 166 -21.42 -7.52 -45.18
#